data_AF-A0A6U6NDG8-F1
#
_entry.id   AF-A0A6U6NDG8-F1
#
_cell.length_a   1.000
_cell.length_b   1.000
_cell.length_c   1.000
_cell.angle_alpha   90.00
_cell.angle_beta   90.00
_cell.angle_gamma   90.00
#
_symmetry.space_group_name_H-M   'P 1'
#
loop_
_entity.id
_entity.type
_entity.pdbx_description
1 polymer ?
#
loop_
_entity_poly.entity_id
_entity_poly.type
_entity_poly.pdbx_seq_one_letter_code
_entity_poly.pdbx_strand_id
1 'polypeptide(L)'
;MRPWDADRLDRLAARLVSPAVQVPAPSKAEEVPARLADGEVERVFVDLVPGVEKFLFRDQPGQYALRFMVSAYREGWQAFRHTPVHEHLLWLMRRIVHHGHERGKDASAHLGEVAEAFRDCQAVQARVVERVGLRLLGVGTDLTGLLVRLAGEYKALAIKMPAADRLAKGLAKSDGDDVPTHYENRLTADIGGAVGANADDIRRAELDRHAKDRYQRISGAAARAAASRCQELFDVEAMLGAFVAEVNGFNEDSPKESLPAIFLQWASEHMALKHMVFDEDTCTRVEVEPLLALCVFEVLWPKMRGDRGVPRGRHARGVRGGVRSWAGEDGRRGGRGQRGRGVGA
;
A
#
# COMPACT_ATOMS: atom_id res chain seq x y z
N MET A 1 -22.77 -20.37 -7.17
CA MET A 1 -21.90 -19.27 -7.62
C MET A 1 -21.46 -19.55 -9.04
N ARG A 2 -21.83 -18.73 -10.03
CA ARG A 2 -21.35 -18.96 -11.41
C ARG A 2 -19.83 -18.82 -11.40
N PRO A 3 -19.08 -19.74 -12.02
CA PRO A 3 -17.64 -19.58 -12.14
C PRO A 3 -17.38 -18.27 -12.90
N TRP A 4 -16.49 -17.44 -12.35
CA TRP A 4 -16.06 -16.25 -13.05
C TRP A 4 -15.38 -16.69 -14.35
N ASP A 5 -15.46 -15.86 -15.37
CA ASP A 5 -14.68 -16.10 -16.59
C ASP A 5 -13.20 -15.95 -16.23
N ALA A 6 -12.52 -17.10 -16.06
CA ALA A 6 -11.13 -17.16 -15.62
C ALA A 6 -10.21 -16.34 -16.54
N ASP A 7 -10.52 -16.29 -17.84
CA ASP A 7 -9.73 -15.51 -18.79
C ASP A 7 -9.90 -13.99 -18.56
N ARG A 8 -11.09 -13.53 -18.14
CA ARG A 8 -11.32 -12.13 -17.75
C ARG A 8 -10.55 -11.78 -16.48
N LEU A 9 -10.58 -12.66 -15.49
CA LEU A 9 -9.85 -12.49 -14.24
C LEU A 9 -8.35 -12.42 -14.45
N ASP A 10 -7.77 -13.35 -15.22
CA ASP A 10 -6.35 -13.39 -15.53
C ASP A 10 -5.90 -12.08 -16.21
N ARG A 11 -6.70 -11.56 -17.15
CA ARG A 11 -6.44 -10.26 -17.81
C ARG A 11 -6.51 -9.09 -16.84
N LEU A 12 -7.52 -9.07 -15.96
CA LEU A 12 -7.67 -8.03 -14.95
C LEU A 12 -6.50 -8.07 -13.97
N ALA A 13 -6.15 -9.23 -13.43
CA ALA A 13 -5.03 -9.41 -12.53
C ALA A 13 -3.73 -8.91 -13.16
N ALA A 14 -3.41 -9.36 -14.38
CA ALA A 14 -2.23 -8.91 -15.12
C ALA A 14 -2.19 -7.38 -15.32
N ARG A 15 -3.35 -6.76 -15.56
CA ARG A 15 -3.46 -5.31 -15.69
C ARG A 15 -3.24 -4.60 -14.35
N LEU A 16 -3.88 -5.08 -13.29
CA LEU A 16 -3.80 -4.49 -11.96
C LEU A 16 -2.38 -4.54 -11.41
N VAL A 17 -1.65 -5.66 -11.57
CA VAL A 17 -0.25 -5.78 -11.12
C VAL A 17 0.76 -5.09 -12.05
N SER A 18 0.31 -4.38 -13.08
CA SER A 18 1.19 -3.61 -13.95
C SER A 18 1.44 -2.19 -13.41
N PRO A 19 2.54 -1.54 -13.81
CA PRO A 19 2.80 -0.13 -13.47
C PRO A 19 1.73 0.84 -13.97
N ALA A 20 0.87 0.40 -14.90
CA ALA A 20 -0.18 1.24 -15.45
C ALA A 20 -1.40 1.40 -14.53
N VAL A 21 -1.45 0.68 -13.41
CA VAL A 21 -2.48 0.80 -12.36
C VAL A 21 -1.77 1.10 -11.05
N GLN A 22 -1.08 2.23 -10.97
CA GLN A 22 -0.23 2.60 -9.83
C GLN A 22 -0.65 3.97 -9.33
N VAL A 23 -0.70 4.17 -8.00
CA VAL A 23 -0.81 5.53 -7.46
C VAL A 23 0.47 6.26 -7.87
N PRO A 24 0.37 7.37 -8.63
CA PRO A 24 1.55 8.11 -9.04
C PRO A 24 2.25 8.70 -7.81
N ALA A 25 3.54 8.98 -7.93
CA ALA A 25 4.23 9.70 -6.86
C ALA A 25 3.52 11.05 -6.68
N PRO A 26 3.26 11.48 -5.44
CA PRO A 26 2.56 12.73 -5.22
C PRO A 26 3.35 13.88 -5.84
N SER A 27 2.62 14.83 -6.44
CA SER A 27 3.22 16.12 -6.77
C SER A 27 3.78 16.75 -5.49
N LYS A 28 4.80 17.57 -5.64
CA LYS A 28 5.36 18.33 -4.50
C LYS A 28 4.22 19.06 -3.81
N ALA A 29 4.04 18.79 -2.51
CA ALA A 29 3.05 19.49 -1.71
C ALA A 29 3.39 20.98 -1.69
N GLU A 30 2.39 21.85 -1.58
CA GLU A 30 2.64 23.26 -1.33
C GLU A 30 3.25 23.44 0.06
N GLU A 31 4.13 24.42 0.19
CA GLU A 31 4.73 24.73 1.48
C GLU A 31 3.65 25.19 2.47
N VAL A 32 3.62 24.55 3.63
CA VAL A 32 2.73 24.94 4.74
C VAL A 32 3.61 25.42 5.90
N PRO A 33 3.54 26.70 6.30
CA PRO A 33 4.36 27.23 7.40
C PRO A 33 3.88 26.68 8.74
N ALA A 34 4.77 26.55 9.73
CA ALA A 34 4.35 26.24 11.10
C ALA A 34 3.65 27.48 11.70
N ARG A 35 2.33 27.38 11.96
CA ARG A 35 1.50 28.47 12.51
C ARG A 35 1.21 28.35 14.01
N LEU A 36 1.35 27.15 14.55
CA LEU A 36 1.04 26.77 15.92
C LEU A 36 2.32 26.48 16.70
N ALA A 37 2.35 26.89 17.97
CA ALA A 37 3.38 26.51 18.92
C ALA A 37 3.21 25.05 19.40
N ASP A 38 4.25 24.48 19.99
CA ASP A 38 4.28 23.07 20.43
C ASP A 38 3.08 22.71 21.34
N GLY A 39 2.74 23.56 22.31
CA GLY A 39 1.60 23.33 23.21
C GLY A 39 0.22 23.47 22.54
N GLU A 40 0.13 24.21 21.43
CA GLU A 40 -1.11 24.29 20.64
C GLU A 40 -1.29 23.04 19.79
N VAL A 41 -0.21 22.54 19.20
CA VAL A 41 -0.20 21.27 18.45
C VAL A 41 -0.60 20.12 19.37
N GLU A 42 -0.03 20.07 20.57
CA GLU A 42 -0.38 19.07 21.58
C GLU A 42 -1.89 19.11 21.91
N ARG A 43 -2.42 20.31 22.18
CA ARG A 43 -3.84 20.51 22.46
C ARG A 43 -4.75 20.05 21.33
N VAL A 44 -4.37 20.29 20.06
CA VAL A 44 -5.14 19.82 18.90
C VAL A 44 -5.33 18.30 18.93
N PHE A 45 -4.28 17.54 19.24
CA PHE A 45 -4.39 16.09 19.38
C PHE A 45 -5.20 15.68 20.61
N VAL A 46 -4.96 16.28 21.78
CA VAL A 46 -5.68 15.95 23.02
C VAL A 46 -7.18 16.19 22.89
N ASP A 47 -7.57 17.30 22.28
CA ASP A 47 -8.98 17.68 22.11
C ASP A 47 -9.74 16.79 21.13
N LEU A 48 -9.04 16.19 20.15
CA LEU A 48 -9.66 15.49 19.02
C LEU A 48 -9.42 13.99 18.98
N VAL A 49 -8.45 13.48 19.75
CA VAL A 49 -8.06 12.06 19.78
C VAL A 49 -8.13 11.55 21.23
N PRO A 50 -9.23 10.87 21.62
CA PRO A 50 -9.41 10.38 22.98
C PRO A 50 -8.25 9.51 23.46
N GLY A 51 -7.64 9.89 24.58
CA GLY A 51 -6.58 9.11 25.23
C GLY A 51 -5.19 9.20 24.59
N VAL A 52 -5.00 10.08 23.60
CA VAL A 52 -3.72 10.22 22.88
C VAL A 52 -2.50 10.49 23.77
N GLU A 53 -2.70 11.12 24.93
CA GLU A 53 -1.66 11.38 25.92
C GLU A 53 -1.01 10.11 26.46
N LYS A 54 -1.70 8.97 26.37
CA LYS A 54 -1.24 7.66 26.85
C LYS A 54 -0.60 6.82 25.74
N PHE A 55 -0.60 7.29 24.50
CA PHE A 55 -0.05 6.52 23.39
C PHE A 55 1.46 6.42 23.53
N LEU A 56 1.99 5.21 23.43
CA LEU A 56 3.41 4.91 23.52
C LEU A 56 3.97 4.58 22.15
N PHE A 57 5.16 5.10 21.85
CA PHE A 57 5.93 4.73 20.68
C PHE A 57 6.49 3.32 20.86
N ARG A 58 6.06 2.38 20.01
CA ARG A 58 6.42 0.96 20.01
C ARG A 58 6.26 0.31 21.39
N ASP A 59 5.20 0.71 22.10
CA ASP A 59 4.90 0.27 23.47
C ASP A 59 6.05 0.48 24.48
N GLN A 60 6.98 1.41 24.19
CA GLN A 60 8.13 1.69 25.06
C GLN A 60 7.71 2.60 26.22
N PRO A 61 7.85 2.17 27.49
CA PRO A 61 7.48 2.99 28.64
C PRO A 61 8.20 4.34 28.66
N GLY A 62 7.44 5.42 28.87
CA GLY A 62 7.96 6.80 28.91
C GLY A 62 8.22 7.45 27.56
N GLN A 63 8.11 6.71 26.45
CA GLN A 63 8.24 7.22 25.09
C GLN A 63 6.85 7.60 24.53
N TYR A 64 6.31 8.73 24.98
CA TYR A 64 4.97 9.17 24.58
C TYR A 64 4.92 9.62 23.11
N ALA A 65 4.04 8.99 22.32
CA ALA A 65 3.84 9.26 20.89
C ALA A 65 3.54 10.74 20.61
N LEU A 66 2.81 11.40 21.51
CA LEU A 66 2.44 12.82 21.41
C LEU A 66 3.66 13.75 21.25
N ARG A 67 4.77 13.47 21.94
CA ARG A 67 6.01 14.25 21.79
C ARG A 67 6.60 14.12 20.39
N PHE A 68 6.53 12.92 19.81
CA PHE A 68 7.01 12.68 18.45
C PHE A 68 6.12 13.38 17.42
N MET A 69 4.80 13.45 17.63
CA MET A 69 3.89 14.18 16.75
C MET A 69 4.18 15.68 16.73
N VAL A 70 4.41 16.28 17.91
CA VAL A 70 4.83 17.69 18.02
C VAL A 70 6.15 17.93 17.30
N SER A 71 7.15 17.04 17.51
CA SER A 71 8.43 17.12 16.79
C SER A 71 8.25 17.02 15.27
N ALA A 72 7.46 16.05 14.79
CA ALA A 72 7.22 15.86 13.37
C ALA A 72 6.52 17.06 12.72
N TYR A 73 5.61 17.73 13.43
CA TYR A 73 5.00 18.97 12.97
C TYR A 73 6.01 20.12 12.83
N ARG A 74 6.93 20.25 13.80
CA ARG A 74 7.91 21.34 13.86
C ARG A 74 9.00 21.16 12.83
N GLU A 75 9.67 20.02 12.85
CA GLU A 75 10.93 19.74 12.15
C GLU A 75 10.88 18.51 11.24
N GLY A 76 9.75 17.81 11.16
CA GLY A 76 9.59 16.63 10.30
C GLY A 76 10.23 15.38 10.89
N TRP A 77 10.46 14.39 10.03
CA TRP A 77 11.02 13.09 10.42
C TRP A 77 12.52 13.05 10.23
N GLN A 78 13.23 12.69 11.30
CA GLN A 78 14.68 12.55 11.27
C GLN A 78 15.16 11.47 10.28
N ALA A 79 14.45 10.35 10.13
CA ALA A 79 14.86 9.31 9.15
C ALA A 79 14.86 9.81 7.69
N PHE A 80 14.00 10.79 7.37
CA PHE A 80 13.88 11.34 6.03
C PHE A 80 14.66 12.64 5.85
N ARG A 81 15.37 13.13 6.87
CA ARG A 81 16.11 14.39 6.79
C ARG A 81 17.11 14.36 5.63
N HIS A 82 17.19 15.47 4.90
CA HIS A 82 18.00 15.63 3.68
C HIS A 82 17.56 14.75 2.49
N THR A 83 16.32 14.25 2.50
CA THR A 83 15.71 13.59 1.34
C THR A 83 14.64 14.49 0.72
N PRO A 84 14.29 14.32 -0.56
CA PRO A 84 13.17 15.05 -1.17
C PRO A 84 11.82 14.81 -0.49
N VAL A 85 11.70 13.75 0.32
CA VAL A 85 10.45 13.36 1.01
C VAL A 85 10.26 14.12 2.31
N HIS A 86 11.34 14.67 2.88
CA HIS A 86 11.30 15.38 4.17
C HIS A 86 10.32 16.55 4.18
N GLU A 87 10.53 17.52 3.29
CA GLU A 87 9.71 18.73 3.20
C GLU A 87 8.27 18.38 2.85
N HIS A 88 8.07 17.42 1.94
CA HIS A 88 6.74 16.97 1.56
C HIS A 88 5.96 16.44 2.77
N LEU A 89 6.54 15.52 3.55
CA LEU A 89 5.88 14.98 4.74
C LEU A 89 5.68 16.04 5.81
N LEU A 90 6.64 16.94 6.01
CA LEU A 90 6.54 18.05 6.95
C LEU A 90 5.34 18.95 6.63
N TRP A 91 5.18 19.35 5.36
CA TRP A 91 4.08 20.20 4.94
C TRP A 91 2.73 19.49 5.05
N LEU A 92 2.66 18.20 4.70
CA LEU A 92 1.46 17.39 4.91
C LEU A 92 1.11 17.26 6.40
N MET A 93 2.09 17.02 7.27
CA MET A 93 1.86 16.97 8.72
C MET A 93 1.27 18.28 9.24
N ARG A 94 1.83 19.43 8.82
CA ARG A 94 1.33 20.75 9.20
C ARG A 94 -0.08 20.98 8.70
N ARG A 95 -0.37 20.61 7.45
CA ARG A 95 -1.72 20.68 6.86
C ARG A 95 -2.74 19.90 7.69
N ILE A 96 -2.40 18.67 8.10
CA ILE A 96 -3.27 17.81 8.90
C ILE A 96 -3.54 18.44 10.27
N VAL A 97 -2.50 18.90 10.96
CA VAL A 97 -2.64 19.54 12.28
C VAL A 97 -3.46 20.82 12.17
N HIS A 98 -3.26 21.63 11.13
CA HIS A 98 -4.04 22.85 10.91
C HIS A 98 -5.51 22.56 10.63
N HIS A 99 -5.81 21.55 9.81
CA HIS A 99 -7.18 21.08 9.60
C HIS A 99 -7.84 20.66 10.93
N GLY A 100 -7.08 20.01 11.80
CA GLY A 100 -7.47 19.73 13.18
C GLY A 100 -7.81 20.98 14.00
N HIS A 101 -6.88 21.93 14.02
CA HIS A 101 -7.03 23.19 14.75
C HIS A 101 -8.24 24.01 14.28
N GLU A 102 -8.48 24.05 12.98
CA GLU A 102 -9.60 24.74 12.35
C GLU A 102 -10.94 23.99 12.51
N ARG A 103 -10.95 22.86 13.24
CA ARG A 103 -12.11 21.97 13.43
C ARG A 103 -12.74 21.56 12.09
N GLY A 104 -11.89 21.26 11.11
CA GLY A 104 -12.32 20.82 9.79
C GLY A 104 -13.18 19.56 9.87
N LYS A 105 -13.99 19.33 8.83
CA LYS A 105 -14.81 18.11 8.70
C LYS A 105 -13.92 16.87 8.85
N ASP A 106 -14.36 15.90 9.65
CA ASP A 106 -13.64 14.64 9.91
C ASP A 106 -12.23 14.78 10.53
N ALA A 107 -11.92 15.94 11.10
CA ALA A 107 -10.62 16.22 11.70
C ALA A 107 -10.21 15.20 12.77
N SER A 108 -11.15 14.78 13.63
CA SER A 108 -10.90 13.77 14.67
C SER A 108 -10.46 12.43 14.08
N ALA A 109 -11.13 11.97 13.01
CA ALA A 109 -10.78 10.73 12.34
C ALA A 109 -9.38 10.80 11.71
N HIS A 110 -9.06 11.90 11.02
CA HIS A 110 -7.74 12.10 10.40
C HIS A 110 -6.60 12.17 11.42
N LEU A 111 -6.79 12.91 12.52
CA LEU A 111 -5.79 12.97 13.59
C LEU A 111 -5.68 11.64 14.33
N GLY A 112 -6.79 10.90 14.50
CA GLY A 112 -6.80 9.56 15.08
C GLY A 112 -5.96 8.58 14.28
N GLU A 113 -6.14 8.53 12.95
CA GLU A 113 -5.31 7.71 12.06
C GLU A 113 -3.82 8.04 12.21
N VAL A 114 -3.47 9.33 12.21
CA VAL A 114 -2.08 9.77 12.37
C VAL A 114 -1.55 9.39 13.76
N ALA A 115 -2.30 9.66 14.82
CA ALA A 115 -1.88 9.38 16.20
C ALA A 115 -1.60 7.89 16.44
N GLU A 116 -2.46 7.00 15.94
CA GLU A 116 -2.23 5.56 16.02
C GLU A 116 -0.95 5.15 15.27
N ALA A 117 -0.70 5.71 14.08
CA ALA A 117 0.52 5.43 13.32
C ALA A 117 1.80 5.87 14.04
N PHE A 118 1.73 6.87 14.92
CA PHE A 118 2.86 7.31 15.76
C PHE A 118 3.20 6.34 16.89
N ARG A 119 2.41 5.28 17.09
CA ARG A 119 2.77 4.15 17.94
C ARG A 119 3.70 3.16 17.23
N ASP A 120 3.87 3.27 15.92
CA ASP A 120 4.72 2.42 15.09
C ASP A 120 6.02 3.13 14.67
N CYS A 121 6.82 2.48 13.80
CA CYS A 121 8.06 3.05 13.28
C CYS A 121 7.84 4.22 12.30
N GLN A 122 8.88 5.02 12.08
CA GLN A 122 8.81 6.22 11.21
C GLN A 122 8.39 5.93 9.77
N ALA A 123 8.63 4.72 9.26
CA ALA A 123 8.16 4.33 7.92
C ALA A 123 6.62 4.20 7.87
N VAL A 124 6.00 3.65 8.91
CA VAL A 124 4.53 3.56 9.03
C VAL A 124 3.94 4.96 9.22
N GLN A 125 4.53 5.77 10.09
CA GLN A 125 4.14 7.17 10.32
C GLN A 125 4.10 7.97 9.02
N ALA A 126 5.18 7.92 8.23
CA ALA A 126 5.26 8.64 6.95
C ALA A 126 4.20 8.20 5.94
N ARG A 127 3.92 6.90 5.84
CA ARG A 127 2.84 6.37 4.98
C ARG A 127 1.49 6.96 5.36
N VAL A 128 1.16 6.96 6.65
CA VAL A 128 -0.14 7.42 7.14
C VAL A 128 -0.28 8.92 6.99
N VAL A 129 0.76 9.70 7.34
CA VAL A 129 0.74 11.16 7.15
C VAL A 129 0.60 11.53 5.68
N GLU A 130 1.33 10.86 4.78
CA GLU A 130 1.22 11.14 3.35
C GLU A 130 -0.20 10.82 2.84
N ARG A 131 -0.76 9.67 3.21
CA ARG A 131 -2.12 9.27 2.84
C ARG A 131 -3.17 10.27 3.32
N VAL A 132 -3.15 10.63 4.61
CA VAL A 132 -4.12 11.55 5.20
C VAL A 132 -3.95 12.97 4.62
N GLY A 133 -2.71 13.43 4.49
CA GLY A 133 -2.41 14.76 3.94
C GLY A 133 -2.85 14.90 2.47
N LEU A 134 -2.60 13.89 1.64
CA LEU A 134 -3.05 13.87 0.24
C LEU A 134 -4.57 13.80 0.12
N ARG A 135 -5.24 13.09 1.04
CA ARG A 135 -6.71 13.07 1.12
C ARG A 135 -7.27 14.47 1.37
N LEU A 136 -6.67 15.22 2.30
CA LEU A 136 -7.04 16.62 2.57
C LEU A 136 -6.78 17.56 1.39
N LEU A 137 -5.86 17.21 0.50
CA LEU A 137 -5.61 17.93 -0.75
C LEU A 137 -6.53 17.49 -1.90
N GLY A 138 -7.48 16.59 -1.67
CA GLY A 138 -8.38 16.06 -2.70
C GLY A 138 -7.67 15.15 -3.71
N VAL A 139 -6.47 14.67 -3.42
CA VAL A 139 -5.72 13.79 -4.33
C VAL A 139 -6.28 12.38 -4.26
N GLY A 140 -6.66 11.82 -5.41
CA GLY A 140 -7.14 10.44 -5.55
C GLY A 140 -8.45 10.17 -4.81
N THR A 141 -9.35 11.14 -4.78
CA THR A 141 -10.69 11.04 -4.18
C THR A 141 -11.77 10.62 -5.18
N ASP A 142 -11.44 10.48 -6.47
CA ASP A 142 -12.33 9.93 -7.48
C ASP A 142 -12.37 8.40 -7.42
N LEU A 143 -13.37 7.79 -8.07
CA LEU A 143 -13.53 6.33 -8.06
C LEU A 143 -12.26 5.63 -8.54
N THR A 144 -11.67 6.11 -9.64
CA THR A 144 -10.43 5.54 -10.18
C THR A 144 -9.32 5.58 -9.13
N GLY A 145 -9.07 6.72 -8.49
CA GLY A 145 -8.04 6.87 -7.46
C GLY A 145 -8.26 5.93 -6.27
N LEU A 146 -9.51 5.79 -5.80
CA LEU A 146 -9.85 4.86 -4.71
C LEU A 146 -9.61 3.39 -5.09
N LEU A 147 -9.97 2.98 -6.32
CA LEU A 147 -9.73 1.60 -6.76
C LEU A 147 -8.25 1.31 -7.06
N VAL A 148 -7.49 2.30 -7.55
CA VAL A 148 -6.03 2.17 -7.66
C VAL A 148 -5.39 1.98 -6.28
N ARG A 149 -5.87 2.69 -5.24
CA ARG A 149 -5.43 2.51 -3.86
C ARG A 149 -5.74 1.10 -3.34
N LEU A 150 -6.98 0.63 -3.50
CA LEU A 150 -7.38 -0.73 -3.14
C LEU A 150 -6.49 -1.78 -3.83
N ALA A 151 -6.24 -1.63 -5.13
CA ALA A 151 -5.31 -2.51 -5.85
C ALA A 151 -3.88 -2.42 -5.28
N GLY A 152 -3.42 -1.22 -4.92
CA GLY A 152 -2.13 -1.01 -4.25
C GLY A 152 -2.00 -1.74 -2.91
N GLU A 153 -3.06 -1.77 -2.09
CA GLU A 153 -3.09 -2.51 -0.82
C GLU A 153 -2.92 -4.02 -1.04
N TYR A 154 -3.62 -4.57 -2.03
CA TYR A 154 -3.49 -5.99 -2.38
C TYR A 154 -2.12 -6.34 -2.99
N LYS A 155 -1.49 -5.41 -3.73
CA LYS A 155 -0.10 -5.59 -4.17
C LYS A 155 0.87 -5.58 -2.99
N ALA A 156 0.65 -4.70 -2.01
CA ALA A 156 1.46 -4.67 -0.81
C ALA A 156 1.33 -6.01 -0.06
N LEU A 157 0.13 -6.55 0.10
CA LEU A 157 -0.08 -7.90 0.65
C LEU A 157 0.67 -8.98 -0.17
N ALA A 158 0.61 -8.90 -1.50
CA ALA A 158 1.32 -9.81 -2.39
C ALA A 158 2.85 -9.76 -2.24
N ILE A 159 3.42 -8.62 -1.86
CA ILE A 159 4.85 -8.44 -1.54
C ILE A 159 5.18 -8.94 -0.12
N LYS A 160 4.29 -8.73 0.85
CA LYS A 160 4.49 -9.16 2.24
C LYS A 160 4.60 -10.67 2.38
N MET A 161 3.80 -11.43 1.63
CA MET A 161 3.81 -12.90 1.67
C MET A 161 5.19 -13.52 1.35
N PRO A 162 5.86 -13.21 0.23
CA PRO A 162 7.20 -13.73 -0.06
C PRO A 162 8.26 -13.13 0.88
N ALA A 163 8.08 -11.92 1.42
CA ALA A 163 8.96 -11.38 2.43
C ALA A 163 8.92 -12.24 3.71
N ALA A 164 7.73 -12.53 4.22
CA ALA A 164 7.51 -13.38 5.39
C ALA A 164 8.04 -14.81 5.18
N ASP A 165 7.78 -15.42 4.02
CA ASP A 165 8.28 -16.76 3.68
C ASP A 165 9.82 -16.84 3.70
N ARG A 166 10.50 -15.80 3.19
CA ARG A 166 11.97 -15.75 3.16
C ARG A 166 12.58 -15.52 4.54
N LEU A 167 11.95 -14.69 5.37
CA LEU A 167 12.35 -14.51 6.77
C LEU A 167 12.19 -15.83 7.54
N ALA A 168 11.05 -16.51 7.41
CA ALA A 168 10.77 -17.79 8.06
C ALA A 168 11.76 -18.89 7.66
N LYS A 169 12.28 -18.85 6.43
CA LYS A 169 13.31 -19.79 5.93
C LYS A 169 14.74 -19.39 6.27
N GLY A 170 14.96 -18.27 6.96
CA GLY A 170 16.29 -17.74 7.24
C GLY A 170 17.07 -17.33 5.98
N LEU A 171 16.37 -17.06 4.88
CA LEU A 171 16.95 -16.61 3.60
C LEU A 171 17.20 -15.10 3.58
N ALA A 172 16.66 -14.38 4.56
CA ALA A 172 16.93 -12.98 4.83
C ALA A 172 17.25 -12.85 6.32
N LYS A 173 18.52 -13.05 6.70
CA LYS A 173 18.95 -12.85 8.09
C LYS A 173 19.22 -11.38 8.34
N SER A 174 18.80 -10.88 9.50
CA SER A 174 19.20 -9.57 10.00
C SER A 174 20.01 -9.75 11.29
N ASP A 175 20.97 -8.87 11.55
CA ASP A 175 21.89 -8.96 12.70
C ASP A 175 21.27 -8.52 14.04
N GLY A 176 19.95 -8.64 14.23
CA GLY A 176 19.35 -8.44 15.56
C GLY A 176 18.01 -7.73 15.64
N ASP A 177 17.21 -7.67 14.57
CA ASP A 177 15.84 -7.17 14.68
C ASP A 177 14.98 -7.80 13.56
N ASP A 178 14.26 -8.87 13.88
CA ASP A 178 13.37 -9.60 12.95
C ASP A 178 12.08 -8.83 12.64
N VAL A 179 12.16 -7.50 12.53
CA VAL A 179 11.02 -6.64 12.18
C VAL A 179 10.73 -6.84 10.69
N PRO A 180 9.61 -7.49 10.31
CA PRO A 180 9.34 -7.87 8.92
C PRO A 180 9.29 -6.65 7.99
N THR A 181 8.86 -5.50 8.51
CA THR A 181 8.70 -4.23 7.78
C THR A 181 9.94 -3.80 7.01
N HIS A 182 11.15 -3.99 7.54
CA HIS A 182 12.37 -3.56 6.84
C HIS A 182 12.69 -4.48 5.66
N TYR A 183 12.43 -5.78 5.78
CA TYR A 183 12.60 -6.68 4.64
C TYR A 183 11.51 -6.49 3.59
N GLU A 184 10.27 -6.20 4.02
CA GLU A 184 9.18 -5.80 3.12
C GLU A 184 9.54 -4.53 2.34
N ASN A 185 10.13 -3.52 3.00
CA ASN A 185 10.62 -2.32 2.35
C ASN A 185 11.77 -2.65 1.38
N ARG A 186 12.73 -3.51 1.79
CA ARG A 186 13.79 -3.98 0.87
C ARG A 186 13.19 -4.57 -0.41
N LEU A 187 12.22 -5.46 -0.26
CA LEU A 187 11.59 -6.13 -1.39
C LEU A 187 10.80 -5.13 -2.25
N THR A 188 10.02 -4.25 -1.63
CA THR A 188 9.28 -3.18 -2.32
C THR A 188 10.22 -2.28 -3.13
N ALA A 189 11.37 -1.89 -2.60
CA ALA A 189 12.35 -1.09 -3.33
C ALA A 189 12.95 -1.86 -4.53
N ASP A 190 13.18 -3.17 -4.38
CA ASP A 190 13.85 -3.97 -5.40
C ASP A 190 12.93 -4.40 -6.55
N ILE A 191 11.65 -4.70 -6.26
CA ILE A 191 10.71 -5.25 -7.25
C ILE A 191 9.43 -4.45 -7.42
N GLY A 192 9.18 -3.42 -6.60
CA GLY A 192 7.92 -2.68 -6.61
C GLY A 192 7.55 -2.13 -7.98
N GLY A 193 8.53 -1.61 -8.72
CA GLY A 193 8.32 -1.14 -10.09
C GLY A 193 7.90 -2.23 -11.07
N ALA A 194 8.32 -3.49 -10.87
CA ALA A 194 7.94 -4.61 -11.74
C ALA A 194 6.54 -5.17 -11.41
N VAL A 195 6.07 -4.98 -10.18
CA VAL A 195 4.75 -5.47 -9.71
C VAL A 195 3.71 -4.35 -9.63
N GLY A 196 4.04 -3.16 -10.13
CA GLY A 196 3.17 -1.98 -10.10
C GLY A 196 2.79 -1.53 -8.70
N ALA A 197 3.63 -1.78 -7.69
CA ALA A 197 3.45 -1.25 -6.33
C ALA A 197 3.37 0.28 -6.38
N ASN A 198 2.65 0.93 -5.47
CA ASN A 198 2.47 2.38 -5.53
C ASN A 198 3.82 3.13 -5.54
N ALA A 199 3.90 4.22 -6.32
CA ALA A 199 5.18 4.89 -6.55
C ALA A 199 5.71 5.55 -5.27
N ASP A 200 4.82 6.00 -4.40
CA ASP A 200 5.15 6.51 -3.08
C ASP A 200 5.68 5.43 -2.13
N ASP A 201 5.11 4.22 -2.18
CA ASP A 201 5.63 3.07 -1.43
C ASP A 201 7.04 2.69 -1.88
N ILE A 202 7.31 2.65 -3.18
CA ILE A 202 8.65 2.41 -3.73
C ILE A 202 9.63 3.48 -3.24
N ARG A 203 9.29 4.76 -3.43
CA ARG A 203 10.13 5.89 -3.04
C ARG A 203 10.45 5.87 -1.54
N ARG A 204 9.48 5.58 -0.68
CA ARG A 204 9.71 5.47 0.78
C ARG A 204 10.58 4.26 1.13
N ALA A 205 10.31 3.13 0.49
CA ALA A 205 11.06 1.91 0.69
C ALA A 205 12.55 2.06 0.31
N GLU A 206 12.85 2.82 -0.76
CA GLU A 206 14.23 3.15 -1.17
C GLU A 206 15.00 4.00 -0.14
N LEU A 207 14.28 4.72 0.73
CA LEU A 207 14.85 5.57 1.78
C LEU A 207 14.99 4.87 3.13
N ASP A 208 14.51 3.63 3.26
CA ASP A 208 14.68 2.85 4.47
C ASP A 208 16.15 2.40 4.62
N ARG A 209 16.91 3.15 5.41
CA ARG A 209 18.33 2.87 5.69
C ARG A 209 18.50 1.51 6.36
N HIS A 210 17.62 1.13 7.28
CA HIS A 210 17.70 -0.17 7.93
C HIS A 210 17.51 -1.31 6.93
N ALA A 211 16.56 -1.16 5.99
CA ALA A 211 16.38 -2.11 4.91
C ALA A 211 17.64 -2.22 4.02
N LYS A 212 18.24 -1.08 3.67
CA LYS A 212 19.42 -1.01 2.82
C LYS A 212 20.66 -1.61 3.47
N ASP A 213 20.89 -1.33 4.74
CA ASP A 213 22.08 -1.75 5.48
C ASP A 213 22.01 -3.23 5.88
N ARG A 214 20.82 -3.74 6.19
CA ARG A 214 20.64 -5.12 6.69
C ARG A 214 20.43 -6.16 5.60
N TYR A 215 19.85 -5.76 4.45
CA TYR A 215 19.45 -6.72 3.42
C TYR A 215 20.08 -6.41 2.06
N GLN A 216 20.65 -7.44 1.45
CA GLN A 216 21.21 -7.35 0.11
C GLN A 216 20.13 -7.07 -0.93
N ARG A 217 20.46 -6.18 -1.88
CA ARG A 217 19.65 -5.94 -3.07
C ARG A 217 19.44 -7.22 -3.88
N ILE A 218 18.19 -7.57 -4.15
CA ILE A 218 17.90 -8.56 -5.19
C ILE A 218 17.85 -7.89 -6.57
N SER A 219 18.40 -8.56 -7.58
CA SER A 219 18.50 -8.02 -8.94
C SER A 219 18.44 -9.14 -10.00
N GLY A 220 18.39 -8.77 -11.28
CA GLY A 220 18.47 -9.73 -12.39
C GLY A 220 17.38 -10.82 -12.35
N ALA A 221 17.81 -12.08 -12.44
CA ALA A 221 16.90 -13.23 -12.43
C ALA A 221 16.14 -13.35 -11.10
N ALA A 222 16.79 -13.05 -9.98
CA ALA A 222 16.18 -13.12 -8.66
C ALA A 222 15.05 -12.11 -8.47
N ALA A 223 15.26 -10.86 -8.89
CA ALA A 223 14.22 -9.84 -8.86
C ALA A 223 13.03 -10.21 -9.76
N ARG A 224 13.27 -10.74 -10.97
CA ARG A 224 12.20 -11.19 -11.87
C ARG A 224 11.39 -12.34 -11.29
N ALA A 225 12.04 -13.32 -10.67
CA ALA A 225 11.34 -14.44 -10.06
C ALA A 225 10.54 -14.02 -8.83
N ALA A 226 11.08 -13.12 -8.00
CA ALA A 226 10.33 -12.54 -6.88
C ALA A 226 9.11 -11.73 -7.36
N ALA A 227 9.27 -10.92 -8.42
CA ALA A 227 8.16 -10.18 -9.03
C ALA A 227 7.08 -11.13 -9.60
N SER A 228 7.49 -12.16 -10.36
CA SER A 228 6.57 -13.19 -10.86
C SER A 228 5.82 -13.87 -9.72
N ARG A 229 6.49 -14.17 -8.61
CA ARG A 229 5.84 -14.78 -7.45
C ARG A 229 4.83 -13.83 -6.80
N CYS A 230 5.10 -12.54 -6.72
CA CYS A 230 4.12 -11.56 -6.23
C CYS A 230 2.90 -11.48 -7.14
N GLN A 231 3.09 -11.53 -8.46
CA GLN A 231 1.99 -11.53 -9.43
C GLN A 231 1.10 -12.77 -9.29
N GLU A 232 1.69 -13.95 -9.04
CA GLU A 232 0.93 -15.18 -8.74
C GLU A 232 0.16 -15.12 -7.41
N LEU A 233 0.68 -14.36 -6.45
CA LEU A 233 0.10 -14.20 -5.11
C LEU A 233 -0.93 -13.07 -5.04
N PHE A 234 -1.06 -12.26 -6.09
CA PHE A 234 -2.07 -11.22 -6.15
C PHE A 234 -3.46 -11.84 -6.34
N ASP A 235 -4.26 -11.78 -5.29
CA ASP A 235 -5.61 -12.36 -5.27
C ASP A 235 -6.64 -11.32 -5.76
N VAL A 236 -6.90 -11.35 -7.07
CA VAL A 236 -7.88 -10.47 -7.73
C VAL A 236 -9.32 -10.74 -7.27
N GLU A 237 -9.65 -11.99 -6.92
CA GLU A 237 -11.00 -12.35 -6.46
C GLU A 237 -11.25 -11.79 -5.07
N ALA A 238 -10.29 -11.93 -4.16
CA ALA A 238 -10.36 -11.33 -2.82
C ALA A 238 -10.44 -9.80 -2.89
N MET A 239 -9.70 -9.16 -3.79
CA MET A 239 -9.77 -7.71 -3.98
C MET A 239 -11.14 -7.25 -4.48
N LEU A 240 -11.69 -7.94 -5.49
CA LEU A 240 -13.05 -7.66 -5.98
C LEU A 240 -14.11 -7.94 -4.91
N GLY A 241 -13.92 -8.98 -4.10
CA GLY A 241 -14.76 -9.28 -2.94
C GLY A 241 -14.73 -8.16 -1.89
N ALA A 242 -13.55 -7.59 -1.60
CA ALA A 242 -13.42 -6.44 -0.71
C ALA A 242 -14.12 -5.20 -1.25
N PHE A 243 -14.00 -4.91 -2.55
CA PHE A 243 -14.77 -3.85 -3.20
C PHE A 243 -16.28 -4.05 -3.04
N VAL A 244 -16.78 -5.26 -3.32
CA VAL A 244 -18.21 -5.59 -3.17
C VAL A 244 -18.67 -5.41 -1.73
N ALA A 245 -17.92 -5.93 -0.76
CA ALA A 245 -18.26 -5.82 0.65
C ALA A 245 -18.32 -4.37 1.12
N GLU A 246 -17.35 -3.55 0.73
CA GLU A 246 -17.28 -2.13 1.07
C GLU A 246 -18.45 -1.34 0.45
N VAL A 247 -18.75 -1.58 -0.84
CA VAL A 247 -19.84 -0.89 -1.52
C VAL A 247 -21.21 -1.27 -0.96
N ASN A 248 -21.43 -2.55 -0.67
CA ASN A 248 -22.69 -3.04 -0.08
C ASN A 248 -22.85 -2.63 1.39
N GLY A 249 -21.78 -2.13 2.02
CA GLY A 249 -21.81 -1.53 3.35
C GLY A 249 -22.38 -0.11 3.41
N PHE A 250 -22.75 0.49 2.26
CA PHE A 250 -23.28 1.85 2.19
C PHE A 250 -24.52 2.04 3.08
N ASN A 251 -24.52 3.15 3.82
CA ASN A 251 -25.61 3.55 4.71
C ASN A 251 -25.65 5.08 4.87
N GLU A 252 -26.59 5.59 5.66
CA GLU A 252 -26.79 7.03 5.89
C GLU A 252 -25.60 7.72 6.58
N ASP A 253 -24.81 6.98 7.34
CA ASP A 253 -23.62 7.49 8.05
C ASP A 253 -22.35 7.46 7.18
N SER A 254 -22.43 6.91 5.96
CA SER A 254 -21.28 6.79 5.07
C SER A 254 -20.76 8.16 4.65
N PRO A 255 -19.46 8.46 4.84
CA PRO A 255 -18.89 9.74 4.42
C PRO A 255 -19.04 9.96 2.92
N LYS A 256 -19.21 11.21 2.47
CA LYS A 256 -19.39 11.55 1.05
C LYS A 256 -18.20 11.15 0.19
N GLU A 257 -17.02 11.17 0.79
CA GLU A 257 -15.74 10.80 0.20
C GLU A 257 -15.40 9.31 0.33
N SER A 258 -16.31 8.51 0.91
CA SER A 258 -16.15 7.05 1.01
C SER A 258 -16.27 6.37 -0.37
N LEU A 259 -15.65 5.20 -0.50
CA LEU A 259 -15.76 4.38 -1.71
C LEU A 259 -17.22 4.10 -2.12
N PRO A 260 -18.14 3.67 -1.23
CA PRO A 260 -19.52 3.44 -1.62
C PRO A 260 -20.22 4.70 -2.15
N ALA A 261 -20.06 5.85 -1.49
CA ALA A 261 -20.69 7.10 -1.91
C ALA A 261 -20.19 7.56 -3.29
N ILE A 262 -18.86 7.53 -3.50
CA ILE A 262 -18.22 7.88 -4.78
C ILE A 262 -18.60 6.88 -5.88
N PHE A 263 -18.71 5.58 -5.55
CA PHE A 263 -19.20 4.57 -6.49
C PHE A 263 -20.63 4.83 -6.93
N LEU A 264 -21.56 5.14 -6.00
CA LEU A 264 -22.95 5.42 -6.34
C LEU A 264 -23.10 6.67 -7.19
N GLN A 265 -22.32 7.72 -6.89
CA GLN A 265 -22.26 8.90 -7.74
C GLN A 265 -21.81 8.52 -9.15
N TRP A 266 -20.69 7.80 -9.28
CA TRP A 266 -20.19 7.34 -10.57
C TRP A 266 -21.21 6.48 -11.31
N ALA A 267 -21.87 5.54 -10.63
CA ALA A 267 -22.88 4.66 -11.20
C ALA A 267 -24.07 5.46 -11.74
N SER A 268 -24.51 6.50 -11.02
CA SER A 268 -25.60 7.38 -11.46
C SER A 268 -25.27 8.14 -12.76
N GLU A 269 -24.00 8.44 -12.99
CA GLU A 269 -23.52 9.18 -14.16
C GLU A 269 -23.20 8.25 -15.35
N HIS A 270 -22.73 7.03 -15.09
CA HIS A 270 -22.12 6.16 -16.11
C HIS A 270 -22.92 4.89 -16.43
N MET A 271 -23.79 4.42 -15.55
CA MET A 271 -24.56 3.19 -15.78
C MET A 271 -25.90 3.49 -16.47
N ALA A 272 -26.14 2.78 -17.58
CA ALA A 272 -27.43 2.83 -18.28
C ALA A 272 -28.57 2.25 -17.43
N LEU A 273 -28.32 1.13 -16.75
CA LEU A 273 -29.27 0.45 -15.89
C LEU A 273 -28.91 0.67 -14.41
N LYS A 274 -29.34 1.80 -13.86
CA LYS A 274 -29.01 2.20 -12.48
C LYS A 274 -29.55 1.26 -11.41
N HIS A 275 -30.67 0.57 -11.68
CA HIS A 275 -31.27 -0.36 -10.72
C HIS A 275 -30.36 -1.56 -10.41
N MET A 276 -29.36 -1.86 -11.26
CA MET A 276 -28.43 -2.97 -11.05
C MET A 276 -27.50 -2.82 -9.83
N VAL A 277 -27.46 -1.66 -9.18
CA VAL A 277 -26.69 -1.47 -7.93
C VAL A 277 -27.54 -1.65 -6.69
N PHE A 278 -28.85 -1.88 -6.84
CA PHE A 278 -29.78 -2.07 -5.73
C PHE A 278 -30.30 -3.50 -5.69
N ASP A 279 -30.74 -3.92 -4.51
CA ASP A 279 -31.41 -5.20 -4.33
C ASP A 279 -32.68 -5.29 -5.21
N GLU A 280 -32.89 -6.44 -5.86
CA GLU A 280 -33.98 -6.62 -6.82
C GLU A 280 -35.37 -6.55 -6.17
N ASP A 281 -35.47 -6.96 -4.91
CA ASP A 281 -36.76 -7.12 -4.22
C ASP A 281 -37.35 -5.78 -3.78
N THR A 282 -36.52 -4.87 -3.24
CA THR A 282 -36.99 -3.62 -2.61
C THR A 282 -36.43 -2.37 -3.28
N CYS A 283 -35.30 -2.47 -3.98
CA CYS A 283 -34.55 -1.34 -4.51
C CYS A 283 -34.21 -0.30 -3.43
N THR A 284 -34.02 -0.72 -2.18
CA THR A 284 -33.74 0.18 -1.04
C THR A 284 -32.32 0.05 -0.51
N ARG A 285 -31.63 -1.03 -0.83
CA ARG A 285 -30.27 -1.33 -0.33
C ARG A 285 -29.33 -1.51 -1.50
N VAL A 286 -28.08 -1.10 -1.30
CA VAL A 286 -27.02 -1.33 -2.28
C VAL A 286 -26.65 -2.81 -2.28
N GLU A 287 -26.76 -3.45 -3.44
CA GLU A 287 -26.41 -4.86 -3.64
C GLU A 287 -25.68 -5.02 -4.98
N VAL A 288 -24.36 -4.86 -4.92
CA VAL A 288 -23.45 -5.09 -6.04
C VAL A 288 -22.99 -6.54 -6.01
N GLU A 289 -23.16 -7.23 -7.13
CA GLU A 289 -22.60 -8.56 -7.34
C GLU A 289 -21.13 -8.51 -7.81
N PRO A 290 -20.34 -9.58 -7.57
CA PRO A 290 -18.96 -9.66 -8.06
C PRO A 290 -18.82 -9.50 -9.58
N LEU A 291 -19.82 -9.93 -10.36
CA LEU A 291 -19.79 -9.77 -11.82
C LEU A 291 -19.90 -8.30 -12.23
N LEU A 292 -20.71 -7.50 -11.53
CA LEU A 292 -20.80 -6.07 -11.76
C LEU A 292 -19.49 -5.38 -11.36
N ALA A 293 -18.91 -5.75 -10.22
CA ALA A 293 -17.59 -5.27 -9.80
C ALA A 293 -16.51 -5.51 -10.86
N LEU A 294 -16.42 -6.74 -11.39
CA LEU A 294 -15.51 -7.06 -12.49
C LEU A 294 -15.73 -6.15 -13.72
N CYS A 295 -16.99 -5.92 -14.11
CA CYS A 295 -17.32 -5.02 -15.22
C CYS A 295 -16.90 -3.57 -14.95
N VAL A 296 -17.08 -3.06 -13.73
CA VAL A 296 -16.66 -1.71 -13.33
C VAL A 296 -15.14 -1.56 -13.49
N PHE A 297 -14.36 -2.52 -12.98
CA PHE A 297 -12.91 -2.52 -13.13
C PHE A 297 -12.51 -2.58 -14.62
N GLU A 298 -13.18 -3.38 -15.44
CA GLU A 298 -12.92 -3.43 -16.89
C GLU A 298 -13.21 -2.12 -17.62
N VAL A 299 -14.25 -1.39 -17.21
CA VAL A 299 -14.60 -0.08 -17.78
C VAL A 299 -13.55 0.97 -17.42
N LEU A 300 -13.09 0.97 -16.16
CA LEU A 300 -12.11 1.96 -15.68
C LEU A 300 -10.70 1.73 -16.23
N TRP A 301 -10.36 0.50 -16.64
CA TRP A 301 -9.09 0.18 -17.31
C TRP A 301 -9.28 -0.46 -18.69
N PRO A 302 -9.74 0.32 -19.70
CA PRO A 302 -10.25 -0.19 -20.97
C PRO A 302 -9.21 -0.85 -21.88
N LYS A 303 -7.90 -0.68 -21.60
CA LYS A 303 -6.83 -1.40 -22.31
C LYS A 303 -6.91 -2.93 -22.19
N MET A 304 -7.78 -3.46 -21.32
CA MET A 304 -8.09 -4.89 -21.25
C MET A 304 -8.82 -5.46 -22.48
N ARG A 305 -9.51 -4.63 -23.28
CA ARG A 305 -10.34 -5.12 -24.40
C ARG A 305 -9.62 -5.21 -25.75
N GLY A 306 -8.38 -4.71 -25.87
CA GLY A 306 -7.75 -4.41 -27.16
C GLY A 306 -6.57 -5.29 -27.60
N ASP A 307 -5.72 -5.77 -26.70
CA ASP A 307 -4.51 -6.49 -27.10
C ASP A 307 -4.73 -8.01 -27.11
N ARG A 308 -5.19 -8.55 -28.25
CA ARG A 308 -5.12 -10.00 -28.53
C ARG A 308 -3.67 -10.53 -28.69
N GLY A 309 -2.66 -9.70 -28.40
CA GLY A 309 -1.24 -9.99 -28.58
C GLY A 309 -0.47 -10.29 -27.30
N VAL A 310 -1.09 -10.25 -26.11
CA VAL A 310 -0.38 -10.63 -24.87
C VAL A 310 -0.10 -12.14 -24.92
N PRO A 311 1.17 -12.59 -24.81
CA PRO A 311 1.50 -14.00 -24.74
C PRO A 311 0.71 -14.62 -23.60
N ARG A 312 -0.01 -15.73 -23.87
CA ARG A 312 -0.68 -16.52 -22.82
C ARG A 312 0.37 -17.00 -21.83
N GLY A 313 0.63 -16.20 -20.79
CA GLY A 313 1.39 -16.59 -19.61
C GLY A 313 0.68 -17.78 -18.99
N ARG A 314 1.46 -18.75 -18.50
CA ARG A 314 0.91 -19.96 -17.88
C ARG A 314 -0.09 -19.55 -16.81
N HIS A 315 -1.34 -20.01 -16.97
CA HIS A 315 -2.43 -19.77 -16.04
C HIS A 315 -1.95 -19.76 -14.59
N ALA A 316 -2.24 -18.67 -13.89
CA ALA A 316 -2.14 -18.60 -12.45
C ALA A 316 -3.11 -19.65 -11.90
N ARG A 317 -2.65 -20.89 -11.71
CA ARG A 317 -3.44 -21.89 -11.01
C ARG A 317 -3.63 -21.34 -9.61
N GLY A 318 -4.89 -21.06 -9.25
CA GLY A 318 -5.27 -20.82 -7.87
C GLY A 318 -4.53 -21.84 -7.00
N VAL A 319 -3.63 -21.34 -6.15
CA VAL A 319 -2.69 -22.15 -5.41
C VAL A 319 -3.48 -22.92 -4.35
N ARG A 320 -4.03 -24.07 -4.73
CA ARG A 320 -4.37 -25.11 -3.75
C ARG A 320 -3.06 -25.76 -3.29
N GLY A 321 -2.45 -25.16 -2.26
CA GLY A 321 -1.63 -25.86 -1.26
C GLY A 321 -0.33 -26.54 -1.69
N GLY A 322 0.44 -26.00 -2.64
CA GLY A 322 1.76 -26.56 -3.00
C GLY A 322 2.84 -25.49 -3.13
N VAL A 323 3.54 -25.17 -2.04
CA VAL A 323 4.67 -24.22 -2.03
C VAL A 323 5.88 -24.87 -2.71
N ARG A 324 6.11 -24.59 -4.00
CA ARG A 324 7.41 -24.88 -4.62
C ARG A 324 8.40 -23.80 -4.20
N SER A 325 9.49 -24.21 -3.53
CA SER A 325 10.58 -23.31 -3.15
C SER A 325 11.30 -22.78 -4.39
N TRP A 326 11.32 -21.46 -4.57
CA TRP A 326 12.08 -20.78 -5.63
C TRP A 326 13.60 -20.74 -5.34
N ALA A 327 14.05 -21.09 -4.13
CA ALA A 327 15.46 -21.00 -3.72
C ALA A 327 16.42 -22.03 -4.40
N GLY A 328 16.01 -22.68 -5.49
CA GLY A 328 16.71 -23.84 -6.07
C GLY A 328 17.75 -23.57 -7.15
N GLU A 329 17.88 -22.36 -7.70
CA GLU A 329 18.68 -22.17 -8.94
C GLU A 329 20.01 -21.42 -8.82
N ASP A 330 20.35 -20.80 -7.69
CA ASP A 330 21.58 -19.97 -7.59
C ASP A 330 22.83 -20.68 -6.99
N GLY A 331 22.82 -22.01 -6.84
CA GLY A 331 23.79 -22.69 -5.96
C GLY A 331 24.83 -23.65 -6.55
N ARG A 332 24.94 -23.86 -7.88
CA ARG A 332 25.90 -24.85 -8.43
C ARG A 332 26.63 -24.40 -9.69
N ARG A 333 27.41 -23.32 -9.63
CA ARG A 333 28.54 -23.11 -10.54
C ARG A 333 29.70 -22.41 -9.82
N GLY A 334 30.85 -23.08 -9.72
CA GLY A 334 32.12 -22.43 -9.38
C GLY A 334 32.95 -23.14 -8.30
N GLY A 335 33.41 -24.36 -8.57
CA GLY A 335 34.33 -25.08 -7.69
C GLY A 335 35.06 -26.21 -8.38
N ARG A 336 35.50 -26.01 -9.63
CA ARG A 336 36.48 -26.89 -10.29
C ARG A 336 37.89 -26.42 -9.93
N GLY A 337 38.67 -27.32 -9.35
CA GLY A 337 40.08 -27.47 -9.69
C GLY A 337 41.10 -26.73 -8.84
N GLN A 338 41.57 -27.37 -7.77
CA GLN A 338 43.01 -27.40 -7.49
C GLN A 338 43.50 -28.85 -7.61
N ARG A 339 44.07 -29.17 -8.76
CA ARG A 339 45.00 -30.28 -8.93
C ARG A 339 46.42 -29.73 -8.82
N GLY A 340 47.18 -30.35 -7.90
CA GLY A 340 48.62 -30.57 -7.85
C GLY A 340 49.61 -29.68 -8.61
N ARG A 341 50.57 -29.15 -7.86
CA ARG A 341 52.03 -29.34 -8.02
C ARG A 341 52.57 -29.46 -6.57
N GLY A 342 53.40 -30.42 -6.15
CA GLY A 342 54.46 -31.12 -6.85
C GLY A 342 55.81 -30.52 -6.48
N VAL A 343 56.60 -31.30 -5.73
CA VAL A 343 58.09 -31.32 -5.66
C VAL A 343 58.81 -30.37 -4.69
N GLY A 344 59.36 -30.98 -3.62
CA GLY A 344 60.82 -31.02 -3.35
C GLY A 344 61.48 -29.86 -2.60
N ALA A 345 61.89 -30.13 -1.35
CA ALA A 345 63.30 -30.24 -0.92
C ALA A 345 63.33 -30.88 0.48
#